data_AF-U6D4Z8-F1
#
_entry.id   AF-U6D4Z8-F1
#
_cell.length_a   1.000
_cell.length_b   1.000
_cell.length_c   1.000
_cell.angle_alpha   90.00
_cell.angle_beta   90.00
_cell.angle_gamma   90.00
#
_symmetry.space_group_name_H-M   'P 1'
#
loop_
_entity.id
_entity.type
_entity.pdbx_description
1 polymer ?
#
loop_
_entity_poly.entity_id
_entity_poly.type
_entity_poly.pdbx_seq_one_letter_code
_entity_poly.pdbx_strand_id
1 'polypeptide(L)'
;ARYASICQQNGIVPIVEPEILPDGDHDLKRCQYVTEKVLAAVYKALSDHHVYLEGTLLKPNMVTPGHACPIKYSPEEIAMATVTALRRTVPPAVPGVTFLSGGQSEEEASLNLNAI
;
A
#
# COMPACT_ATOMS: atom_id res chain seq x y z
N ALA A 1 -7.84 6.85 -9.97
CA ALA A 1 -9.29 7.13 -9.97
C ALA A 1 -9.94 6.91 -11.34
N ARG A 2 -9.61 7.68 -12.38
CA ARG A 2 -10.18 7.51 -13.74
C ARG A 2 -10.13 6.06 -14.27
N TYR A 3 -8.98 5.39 -14.16
CA TYR A 3 -8.82 3.98 -14.50
C TYR A 3 -9.84 3.08 -13.80
N ALA A 4 -9.95 3.18 -12.47
CA ALA A 4 -10.85 2.35 -11.67
C ALA A 4 -12.32 2.55 -12.06
N SER A 5 -12.73 3.79 -12.30
CA SER A 5 -14.09 4.11 -12.77
C SER A 5 -14.38 3.45 -14.14
N ILE A 6 -13.45 3.53 -15.09
CA ILE A 6 -13.59 2.90 -16.41
C ILE A 6 -13.67 1.36 -16.29
N CYS A 7 -12.85 0.74 -15.43
CA CYS A 7 -12.93 -0.69 -15.18
C CYS A 7 -14.32 -1.11 -14.66
N GLN A 8 -14.84 -0.39 -13.66
CA GLN A 8 -16.13 -0.70 -13.06
C GLN A 8 -17.30 -0.53 -14.03
N GLN A 9 -17.25 0.48 -14.91
CA GLN A 9 -18.23 0.64 -16.00
C GLN A 9 -18.27 -0.56 -16.97
N ASN A 10 -17.21 -1.36 -17.02
CA ASN A 10 -17.09 -2.53 -17.87
C ASN A 10 -17.12 -3.86 -17.09
N GLY A 11 -17.53 -3.85 -15.81
CA GLY A 11 -17.61 -5.06 -14.99
C GLY A 11 -16.26 -5.69 -14.66
N ILE A 12 -15.16 -4.92 -14.73
CA ILE A 12 -13.81 -5.36 -14.39
C ILE A 12 -13.45 -4.81 -13.00
N VAL A 13 -12.92 -5.66 -12.12
CA VAL A 13 -12.40 -5.22 -10.80
C VAL A 13 -11.04 -4.53 -10.99
N PRO A 14 -10.89 -3.24 -10.66
CA PRO A 14 -9.60 -2.57 -10.71
C PRO A 14 -8.76 -2.89 -9.47
N ILE A 15 -7.50 -3.26 -9.72
CA ILE A 15 -6.45 -3.22 -8.71
C ILE A 15 -5.79 -1.85 -8.78
N VAL A 16 -5.84 -1.08 -7.69
CA VAL A 16 -5.25 0.25 -7.60
C VAL A 16 -3.84 0.14 -7.02
N GLU A 17 -2.83 0.45 -7.82
CA GLU A 17 -1.41 0.30 -7.47
C GLU A 17 -0.68 1.65 -7.40
N PRO A 18 -0.64 2.30 -6.22
CA PRO A 18 0.14 3.50 -5.99
C PRO A 18 1.51 3.15 -5.37
N GLU A 19 2.38 2.49 -6.13
CA GLU A 19 3.70 2.08 -5.64
C GLU A 19 4.56 3.29 -5.25
N ILE A 20 5.03 3.31 -4.00
CA ILE A 20 6.10 4.18 -3.53
C ILE A 20 7.38 3.36 -3.57
N LEU A 21 8.33 3.80 -4.41
CA LEU A 21 9.57 3.07 -4.60
C LEU A 21 10.44 3.11 -3.33
N PRO A 22 11.13 1.99 -3.00
CA PRO A 22 12.00 1.89 -1.83
C PRO A 22 13.39 2.52 -2.05
N ASP A 23 13.64 3.16 -3.19
CA ASP A 23 14.90 3.82 -3.49
C ASP A 23 15.24 4.92 -2.46
N GLY A 24 16.49 4.92 -1.98
CA GLY A 24 17.03 5.92 -1.06
C GLY A 24 17.40 5.37 0.32
N ASP A 25 17.80 6.28 1.21
CA ASP A 25 18.34 6.02 2.55
C ASP A 25 17.35 6.33 3.68
N HIS A 26 16.09 6.58 3.32
CA HIS A 26 15.03 6.99 4.23
C HIS A 26 14.67 5.89 5.25
N ASP A 27 14.29 6.30 6.46
CA ASP A 27 13.88 5.38 7.51
C ASP A 27 12.43 4.87 7.35
N LEU A 28 12.07 3.90 8.18
CA LEU A 28 10.74 3.28 8.18
C LEU A 28 9.62 4.32 8.42
N LYS A 29 9.86 5.29 9.30
CA LYS A 29 8.88 6.33 9.65
C LYS A 29 8.63 7.26 8.48
N ARG A 30 9.66 7.59 7.70
CA ARG A 30 9.55 8.40 6.49
C ARG A 30 8.70 7.68 5.45
N CYS A 31 8.93 6.39 5.23
CA CYS A 31 8.10 5.57 4.34
C CYS A 31 6.65 5.57 4.82
N GLN A 32 6.40 5.30 6.11
CA GLN A 32 5.05 5.31 6.69
C GLN A 32 4.33 6.64 6.45
N TYR A 33 5.01 7.77 6.70
CA TYR A 33 4.46 9.10 6.49
C TYR A 33 4.04 9.32 5.04
N VAL A 34 4.91 8.95 4.07
CA VAL A 34 4.61 9.13 2.65
C VAL A 34 3.48 8.21 2.22
N THR A 35 3.47 6.95 2.65
CA THR A 35 2.37 6.00 2.41
C THR A 35 1.04 6.57 2.90
N GLU A 36 0.97 7.11 4.11
CA GLU A 36 -0.27 7.71 4.64
C GLU A 36 -0.74 8.91 3.79
N LYS A 37 0.18 9.77 3.34
CA LYS A 37 -0.19 10.92 2.49
C LYS A 37 -0.69 10.48 1.11
N VAL A 38 -0.01 9.50 0.50
CA VAL A 38 -0.38 8.98 -0.82
C VAL A 38 -1.73 8.26 -0.74
N LEU A 39 -1.92 7.35 0.22
CA LEU A 39 -3.16 6.60 0.33
C LEU A 39 -4.36 7.51 0.66
N ALA A 40 -4.19 8.50 1.53
CA ALA A 40 -5.25 9.49 1.78
C ALA A 40 -5.66 10.24 0.49
N ALA A 41 -4.68 10.66 -0.32
CA ALA A 41 -4.95 11.30 -1.61
C ALA A 41 -5.61 10.34 -2.61
N VAL A 42 -5.17 9.08 -2.67
CA VAL A 42 -5.75 8.03 -3.52
C VAL A 42 -7.22 7.83 -3.18
N TYR A 43 -7.56 7.58 -1.91
CA TYR A 43 -8.95 7.31 -1.53
C TYR A 43 -9.86 8.53 -1.68
N LYS A 44 -9.34 9.74 -1.45
CA LYS A 44 -10.07 10.96 -1.78
C LYS A 44 -10.37 11.04 -3.28
N ALA A 45 -9.39 10.76 -4.14
CA ALA A 45 -9.60 10.76 -5.58
C ALA A 45 -10.53 9.62 -6.05
N LEU A 46 -10.50 8.45 -5.41
CA LEU A 46 -11.45 7.36 -5.72
C LEU A 46 -12.89 7.78 -5.37
N SER A 47 -13.07 8.42 -4.21
CA SER A 47 -14.37 8.98 -3.80
C SER A 47 -14.87 10.06 -4.77
N ASP A 48 -14.01 11.00 -5.17
CA ASP A 48 -14.35 12.08 -6.11
C ASP A 48 -14.76 11.58 -7.50
N HIS A 49 -14.36 10.36 -7.85
CA HIS A 49 -14.68 9.72 -9.12
C HIS A 49 -15.75 8.62 -9.00
N HIS A 50 -16.48 8.58 -7.88
CA HIS A 50 -17.58 7.66 -7.63
C HIS A 50 -17.19 6.18 -7.80
N VAL A 51 -15.96 5.82 -7.40
CA VAL A 51 -15.50 4.43 -7.43
C VAL A 51 -16.16 3.65 -6.27
N TYR A 52 -16.79 2.52 -6.60
CA TYR A 52 -17.39 1.60 -5.63
C TYR A 52 -16.31 0.75 -4.95
N LEU A 53 -15.97 1.02 -3.69
CA LEU A 53 -14.76 0.49 -3.06
C LEU A 53 -14.80 -1.03 -2.83
N GLU A 54 -15.97 -1.59 -2.56
CA GLU A 54 -16.21 -3.02 -2.39
C GLU A 54 -15.91 -3.82 -3.67
N GLY A 55 -15.90 -3.13 -4.83
CA GLY A 55 -15.50 -3.68 -6.12
C GLY A 55 -14.09 -3.28 -6.53
N THR A 56 -13.16 -3.09 -5.59
CA THR A 56 -11.74 -2.75 -5.86
C THR A 56 -10.80 -3.62 -5.03
N LEU A 57 -9.53 -3.67 -5.43
CA LEU A 57 -8.43 -4.10 -4.56
C LEU A 57 -7.37 -3.00 -4.49
N LEU A 58 -6.63 -2.93 -3.39
CA LEU A 58 -5.45 -2.07 -3.27
C LEU A 58 -4.18 -2.92 -3.39
N LYS A 59 -3.22 -2.49 -4.21
CA LYS A 59 -1.89 -3.09 -4.31
C LYS A 59 -0.83 -2.05 -3.93
N PRO A 60 -0.62 -1.80 -2.64
CA PRO A 60 0.38 -0.84 -2.18
C PRO A 60 1.74 -1.54 -1.98
N ASN A 61 2.79 -0.75 -1.80
CA ASN A 61 4.01 -1.21 -1.15
C ASN A 61 3.74 -1.52 0.33
N MET A 62 4.48 -2.49 0.89
CA MET A 62 4.66 -2.56 2.34
C MET A 62 5.40 -1.30 2.83
N VAL A 63 5.20 -0.92 4.09
CA VAL A 63 5.97 0.17 4.69
C VAL A 63 7.30 -0.41 5.16
N THR A 64 8.35 -0.18 4.38
CA THR A 64 9.72 -0.64 4.62
C THR A 64 10.70 0.54 4.65
N PRO A 65 11.89 0.41 5.27
CA PRO A 65 12.94 1.40 5.08
C PRO A 65 13.41 1.41 3.62
N GLY A 66 14.05 2.51 3.21
CA GLY A 66 14.68 2.56 1.89
C GLY A 66 15.81 1.54 1.75
N HIS A 67 16.09 1.09 0.52
CA HIS A 67 17.10 0.06 0.24
C HIS A 67 18.50 0.41 0.74
N ALA A 68 18.85 1.71 0.78
CA ALA A 68 20.13 2.20 1.28
C ALA A 68 20.09 2.61 2.77
N CYS A 69 18.99 2.35 3.49
CA CYS A 69 18.87 2.71 4.90
C CYS A 69 19.87 1.89 5.75
N PRO A 70 20.68 2.54 6.60
CA PRO A 70 21.62 1.82 7.46
C PRO A 70 20.94 1.12 8.65
N ILE A 71 19.72 1.53 9.00
CA ILE A 71 18.95 0.96 10.11
C ILE A 71 18.19 -0.27 9.63
N LYS A 72 18.31 -1.37 10.38
CA LYS A 72 17.56 -2.60 10.13
C LYS A 72 16.35 -2.67 11.05
N TYR A 73 15.25 -3.16 10.51
CA TYR A 73 13.97 -3.30 11.20
C TYR A 73 13.52 -4.75 11.13
N SER A 74 12.82 -5.22 12.14
CA SER A 74 12.25 -6.57 12.14
C SER A 74 10.98 -6.64 11.28
N PRO A 75 10.55 -7.85 10.85
CA PRO A 75 9.27 -8.04 10.19
C PRO A 75 8.08 -7.49 10.98
N GLU A 76 8.12 -7.56 12.31
CA GLU A 76 7.06 -7.04 13.19
C GLU A 76 6.99 -5.51 13.18
N GLU A 77 8.14 -4.82 13.07
CA GLU A 77 8.18 -3.36 12.92
C GLU A 77 7.63 -2.93 11.56
N ILE A 78 8.00 -3.63 10.49
CA ILE A 78 7.47 -3.43 9.13
C ILE A 78 5.95 -3.66 9.12
N ALA A 79 5.49 -4.73 9.75
CA ALA A 79 4.07 -5.06 9.85
C ALA A 79 3.29 -3.99 10.62
N MET A 80 3.78 -3.58 11.78
CA MET A 80 3.16 -2.54 12.59
C MET A 80 3.03 -1.23 11.82
N ALA A 81 4.10 -0.81 11.14
CA ALA A 81 4.09 0.41 10.34
C ALA A 81 3.12 0.30 9.15
N THR A 82 3.10 -0.85 8.48
CA THR A 82 2.24 -1.13 7.32
C THR A 82 0.77 -1.13 7.71
N VAL A 83 0.39 -1.94 8.69
CA VAL A 83 -1.00 -2.04 9.18
C VAL A 83 -1.47 -0.71 9.75
N THR A 84 -0.60 0.02 10.46
CA THR A 84 -0.94 1.36 10.97
C THR A 84 -1.23 2.33 9.85
N ALA A 85 -0.39 2.39 8.81
CA ALA A 85 -0.62 3.25 7.66
C ALA A 85 -1.95 2.93 6.98
N LEU A 86 -2.22 1.63 6.72
CA LEU A 86 -3.47 1.19 6.11
C LEU A 86 -4.69 1.57 6.97
N ARG A 87 -4.66 1.28 8.27
CA ARG A 87 -5.76 1.60 9.20
C ARG A 87 -6.06 3.10 9.30
N ARG A 88 -5.07 3.95 9.04
CA ARG A 88 -5.24 5.41 9.05
C ARG A 88 -5.87 5.94 7.76
N THR A 89 -5.84 5.20 6.65
CA THR A 89 -6.17 5.75 5.33
C THR A 89 -7.11 4.93 4.47
N VAL A 90 -7.22 3.62 4.69
CA VAL A 90 -8.02 2.70 3.86
C VAL A 90 -9.40 2.52 4.49
N PRO A 91 -10.49 2.92 3.81
CA PRO A 91 -11.84 2.64 4.28
C PRO A 91 -12.10 1.12 4.34
N PRO A 92 -12.80 0.62 5.37
CA PRO A 92 -13.04 -0.82 5.55
C PRO A 92 -13.95 -1.46 4.49
N ALA A 93 -14.56 -0.66 3.61
CA ALA A 93 -15.29 -1.14 2.44
C ALA A 93 -14.38 -1.81 1.40
N VAL A 94 -13.07 -1.53 1.41
CA VAL A 94 -12.12 -2.17 0.50
C VAL A 94 -11.91 -3.63 0.93
N PRO A 95 -12.22 -4.63 0.09
CA PRO A 95 -12.27 -6.04 0.50
C PRO A 95 -10.90 -6.69 0.62
N GLY A 96 -9.85 -6.11 0.02
CA GLY A 96 -8.52 -6.72 0.03
C GLY A 96 -7.38 -5.77 -0.28
N VAL A 97 -6.24 -6.08 0.33
CA VAL A 97 -4.95 -5.44 0.08
C VAL A 97 -3.98 -6.52 -0.39
N THR A 98 -3.51 -6.43 -1.63
CA THR A 98 -2.63 -7.41 -2.29
C THR A 98 -1.25 -6.79 -2.47
N PHE A 99 -0.39 -6.88 -1.47
CA PHE A 99 0.92 -6.19 -1.48
C PHE A 99 1.79 -6.57 -2.68
N LEU A 100 2.49 -5.59 -3.22
CA LEU A 100 3.64 -5.83 -4.10
C LEU A 100 4.88 -6.11 -3.23
N SER A 101 5.74 -7.04 -3.68
CA SER A 101 7.01 -7.34 -3.01
C SER A 101 8.10 -6.33 -3.33
N GLY A 102 8.01 -5.63 -4.48
CA GLY A 102 9.00 -4.67 -4.93
C GLY A 102 10.34 -5.35 -5.19
N GLY A 103 11.35 -5.02 -4.39
CA GLY A 103 12.70 -5.61 -4.45
C GLY A 103 13.01 -6.63 -3.36
N GLN A 104 12.04 -7.01 -2.52
CA GLN A 104 12.25 -8.00 -1.46
C GLN A 104 12.57 -9.39 -2.03
N SER A 105 13.37 -10.16 -1.30
CA SER A 105 13.56 -11.58 -1.63
C SER A 105 12.27 -12.38 -1.39
N GLU A 106 12.19 -13.60 -1.94
CA GLU A 106 11.03 -14.49 -1.77
C GLU A 106 10.72 -14.76 -0.28
N GLU A 107 11.77 -15.05 0.51
CA GLU A 107 11.64 -15.32 1.95
C GLU A 107 11.24 -14.05 2.72
N GLU A 108 11.89 -12.93 2.44
CA GLU A 108 11.61 -11.65 3.10
C GLU A 108 10.17 -11.19 2.88
N ALA A 109 9.68 -11.26 1.63
CA ALA A 109 8.30 -10.92 1.30
C ALA A 109 7.30 -11.83 2.04
N SER A 110 7.63 -13.11 2.17
CA SER A 110 6.79 -14.10 2.87
C SER A 110 6.75 -13.83 4.38
N LEU A 111 7.90 -13.56 5.00
CA LEU A 111 8.01 -13.27 6.44
C LEU A 111 7.30 -11.95 6.80
N ASN A 112 7.50 -10.90 5.99
CA ASN A 112 6.83 -9.62 6.20
C ASN A 112 5.32 -9.74 6.03
N LEU A 113 4.84 -10.49 5.02
CA LEU A 113 3.41 -10.74 4.84
C LEU A 113 2.82 -11.54 6.00
N ASN A 114 3.54 -12.53 6.53
CA ASN A 114 3.10 -13.32 7.67
C ASN A 114 3.02 -12.50 8.97
N ALA A 115 3.85 -11.46 9.11
CA ALA A 115 3.83 -10.58 10.27
C ALA A 115 2.69 -9.53 10.23
N ILE A 116 2.15 -9.23 9.04
CA ILE A 116 1.03 -8.28 8.79
C ILE A 116 -0.32 -8.89 9.15
#